data_AF-A0A352M4E1-F1
#
_entry.id   AF-A0A352M4E1-F1
#
_cell.length_a   1.000
_cell.length_b   1.000
_cell.length_c   1.000
_cell.angle_alpha   90.00
_cell.angle_beta   90.00
_cell.angle_gamma   90.00
#
_symmetry.space_group_name_H-M   'P 1'
#
loop_
_entity.id
_entity.type
_entity.pdbx_description
1 polymer ?
#
loop_
_entity_poly.entity_id
_entity_poly.type
_entity_poly.pdbx_seq_one_letter_code
_entity_poly.pdbx_strand_id
1 'polypeptide(L)' 'MSKILAIDIGMGTSDVFLYDSKKNMENCIKFVVPTPLRRYLKLLKSVEFDGRHKIYICGET' A
#
# COMPACT_ATOMS: atom_id res chain seq x y z
N MET A 1 6.75 -9.83 -23.91
CA MET A 1 5.52 -9.95 -23.09
C MET A 1 5.72 -9.06 -21.88
N SER A 2 4.87 -8.06 -21.71
CA SER A 2 5.08 -7.03 -20.68
C SER A 2 4.02 -7.17 -19.59
N LYS A 3 4.47 -7.13 -18.34
CA LYS A 3 3.62 -7.08 -17.16
C LYS A 3 3.95 -5.82 -16.38
N ILE A 4 2.92 -5.14 -15.88
CA ILE A 4 3.08 -3.93 -15.07
C ILE A 4 2.24 -4.13 -13.81
N LEU A 5 2.88 -3.96 -12.65
CA LEU A 5 2.19 -3.94 -11.36
C LEU A 5 1.95 -2.48 -10.99
N ALA A 6 0.68 -2.08 -10.95
CA ALA A 6 0.25 -0.79 -10.44
C ALA A 6 -0.34 -0.99 -9.04
N ILE A 7 0.07 -0.14 -8.10
CA ILE A 7 -0.45 -0.13 -6.72
C ILE A 7 -0.83 1.32 -6.41
N ASP A 8 -2.11 1.55 -6.13
CA ASP A 8 -2.62 2.80 -5.59
C ASP A 8 -2.86 2.61 -4.08
N ILE A 9 -2.22 3.44 -3.26
CA ILE A 9 -2.23 3.30 -1.80
C ILE A 9 -3.06 4.45 -1.21
N GLY A 10 -4.32 4.17 -0.89
CA GLY A 10 -5.17 5.07 -0.12
C GLY A 10 -5.06 4.86 1.39
N MET A 11 -5.65 5.74 2.19
CA MET A 11 -5.63 5.65 3.66
C MET A 11 -6.31 4.39 4.22
N GLY A 12 -7.37 3.92 3.55
CA GLY A 12 -8.17 2.78 3.98
C GLY A 12 -7.88 1.49 3.21
N THR A 13 -7.74 1.61 1.89
CA THR A 13 -7.55 0.50 0.96
C THR A 13 -6.44 0.80 -0.03
N SER A 14 -5.79 -0.27 -0.52
CA SER A 14 -4.86 -0.22 -1.63
C SER A 14 -5.44 -1.01 -2.79
N ASP A 15 -5.54 -0.39 -3.95
CA ASP A 15 -5.91 -1.04 -5.20
C ASP A 15 -4.66 -1.61 -5.85
N VAL A 16 -4.64 -2.92 -6.10
CA VAL A 16 -3.54 -3.61 -6.76
C VAL A 16 -4.02 -4.14 -8.10
N PHE A 17 -3.29 -3.78 -9.15
CA PHE A 17 -3.59 -4.20 -10.51
C PHE A 17 -2.34 -4.74 -11.21
N LEU A 18 -2.42 -5.98 -11.70
CA LEU A 18 -1.38 -6.58 -12.52
C LEU A 18 -1.86 -6.61 -13.98
N TYR A 19 -1.41 -5.62 -14.75
CA TYR A 19 -1.59 -5.58 -16.19
C TYR A 19 -0.75 -6.68 -16.86
N ASP A 20 -1.34 -7.39 -17.81
CA ASP A 20 -0.67 -8.37 -18.66
C ASP A 20 -1.01 -8.09 -20.11
N SER A 21 -0.01 -7.74 -20.91
CA SER A 21 -0.19 -7.35 -22.32
C SER A 21 -0.76 -8.47 -23.22
N LYS A 22 -0.88 -9.71 -22.71
CA LYS A 22 -1.51 -10.83 -23.43
C LYS A 22 -2.99 -11.01 -23.11
N LYS A 23 -3.56 -10.22 -22.18
CA LYS A 23 -4.96 -10.31 -21.79
C LYS A 23 -5.68 -9.01 -22.11
N ASN A 24 -6.98 -9.09 -22.36
CA ASN A 24 -7.84 -7.90 -22.26
C ASN A 24 -7.77 -7.34 -20.85
N MET A 25 -7.94 -6.03 -20.72
CA MET A 25 -7.76 -5.31 -19.46
C MET A 25 -8.72 -5.83 -18.36
N GLU A 26 -9.95 -6.21 -18.73
CA GLU A 26 -10.96 -6.75 -17.81
C GLU A 26 -10.59 -8.13 -17.25
N ASN A 27 -9.72 -8.86 -17.96
CA ASN A 27 -9.24 -10.19 -17.58
C ASN A 27 -7.89 -10.15 -16.84
N CYS A 28 -7.36 -8.95 -16.59
CA CYS A 28 -6.17 -8.75 -15.78
C CYS A 28 -6.50 -8.89 -14.28
N ILE A 29 -5.50 -9.21 -13.47
CA ILE A 29 -5.72 -9.43 -12.04
C ILE A 29 -5.90 -8.07 -11.36
N LYS A 30 -7.02 -7.90 -10.66
CA LYS A 30 -7.29 -6.76 -9.80
C LYS A 30 -7.76 -7.24 -8.43
N PHE A 31 -7.24 -6.63 -7.37
CA PHE A 31 -7.81 -6.79 -6.04
C PHE A 31 -7.65 -5.52 -5.20
N VAL A 32 -8.61 -5.32 -4.30
CA VAL A 32 -8.60 -4.23 -3.32
C VAL A 32 -8.28 -4.83 -1.97
N VAL A 33 -7.22 -4.38 -1.31
CA VAL A 33 -6.81 -4.85 0.01
C VAL A 33 -6.87 -3.72 1.03
N PRO A 34 -7.05 -4.00 2.33
CA PRO A 34 -6.92 -2.97 3.36
C PRO A 34 -5.49 -2.40 3.37
N THR A 35 -5.36 -1.08 3.45
CA THR A 35 -4.04 -0.44 3.61
C THR A 35 -3.51 -0.76 5.01
N PRO A 36 -2.26 -1.23 5.15
CA PRO A 36 -1.67 -1.57 6.44
C PRO A 36 -1.38 -0.35 7.34
N LEU A 37 -1.78 0.87 6.95
CA LEU A 37 -1.52 2.11 7.69
C LEU A 37 -1.96 2.00 9.16
N ARG A 38 -3.16 1.49 9.44
CA ARG A 38 -3.63 1.26 10.82
C ARG A 38 -2.76 0.26 11.58
N ARG A 39 -2.22 -0.76 10.90
CA ARG A 39 -1.30 -1.74 11.50
C ARG A 39 0.06 -1.10 11.80
N TYR A 40 0.60 -0.29 10.91
CA TYR A 40 1.84 0.47 11.14
C TYR A 40 1.70 1.47 12.28
N LEU A 41 0.59 2.21 12.35
CA LEU A 41 0.31 3.11 13.47
C LEU A 41 0.24 2.38 14.81
N LYS A 42 -0.35 1.18 14.85
CA LYS A 42 -0.36 0.34 16.07
C LYS A 42 1.04 -0.13 16.45
N LEU A 43 1.83 -0.59 15.48
CA LEU A 43 3.23 -1.00 15.68
C LEU A 43 4.07 0.17 16.23
N LEU A 44 3.93 1.36 15.66
CA LEU A 44 4.64 2.56 16.12
C LEU A 44 4.28 2.95 17.55
N LYS A 45 3.00 2.79 17.96
CA LYS A 45 2.58 3.01 19.36
C LYS A 45 3.17 1.99 20.33
N SER A 46 3.49 0.78 19.87
CA SER A 46 4.09 -0.28 20.70
C SER A 46 5.62 -0.25 20.73
N VAL A 47 6.25 0.62 19.95
CA VAL A 47 7.71 0.76 19.93
C VAL A 47 8.10 1.89 20.89
N GLU A 48 8.91 1.56 21.89
CA GLU A 48 9.53 2.53 22.77
C GLU A 48 10.80 3.05 22.10
N PHE A 49 10.81 4.33 21.74
CA PHE A 49 11.96 4.96 21.10
C PHE A 49 12.94 5.47 22.16
N ASP A 50 14.25 5.25 21.98
CA ASP A 50 15.31 5.68 22.92
C ASP A 50 15.51 7.21 23.03
N GLY A 51 14.55 8.00 22.53
CA GLY A 51 14.57 9.46 22.53
C GLY A 51 15.38 10.11 21.40
N ARG A 52 16.15 9.37 20.59
CA ARG A 52 17.03 9.96 19.56
C ARG A 52 16.45 10.03 18.14
N HIS A 53 15.27 9.48 17.90
CA HIS A 53 14.69 9.40 16.56
C HIS A 53 13.31 10.09 16.51
N LYS A 54 13.25 11.24 15.82
CA LYS A 54 11.99 11.90 15.49
C LYS A 54 11.42 11.25 14.22
N ILE A 55 10.62 10.20 14.37
CA ILE A 55 9.94 9.59 13.22
C ILE A 55 8.72 10.45 12.88
N TYR A 56 8.77 11.09 11.71
CA TYR A 56 7.66 11.83 11.13
C TYR A 56 7.10 11.02 9.96
N ILE A 57 5.83 10.62 10.07
CA ILE A 57 5.11 9.96 8.98
C ILE A 57 3.91 10.84 8.66
N CYS A 58 3.93 11.48 7.50
CA CYS A 58 2.81 12.26 6.98
C CYS A 58 2.20 11.51 5.80
N GLY A 59 0.87 11.44 5.77
CA GLY A 59 0.10 11.11 4.57
C GLY A 59 -0.83 12.29 4.31
N GLU A 60 -0.75 12.88 3.12
CA GLU A 60 -1.68 13.93 2.70
C GLU A 60 -3.00 13.29 2.26
N THR A 61 -4.10 14.02 2.46
CA THR A 61 -5.48 13.61 2.10
C THR A 61 -5.93 14.37 0.88
#